data_AF-A0AAV5TH00-F1
#
_entry.id   AF-A0AAV5TH00-F1
#
_cell.length_a   1.000
_cell.length_b   1.000
_cell.length_c   1.000
_cell.angle_alpha   90.00
_cell.angle_beta   90.00
_cell.angle_gamma   90.00
#
_symmetry.space_group_name_H-M   'P 1'
#
loop_
_entity.id
_entity.type
_entity.pdbx_description
1 polymer ?
#
loop_
_entity_poly.entity_id
_entity_poly.type
_entity_poly.pdbx_seq_one_letter_code
_entity_poly.pdbx_strand_id
1 'polypeptide(L)'
;AQMKSVSNNIARECLVCAESTRVAHLGMDLCRACAVFYRRYHSRVNRFKCRSASGKCAAGKGLNCKKCRMTHLDARLSKSEMPDKIIQASTATIATPDLPNKNQGCDQARGLLKPDLAMTDRPLLARLKTAYTSMSYARHSSEIYSRTDVPHPLRISLEEGPFIPGNFASLTLGIRILLSTSLNFGSEVFPEFAMLPDEDKWSLVVNFFYRFRSFEGCFRSNIFFPDDRGKNFMSYSSWMTEETRAEFLKSASPCGDVAGALQYMRNQNLCTCFRASRLAVGRVNPCTEEFLAIMTLMFFDEVNNGEAISVIGEKYRNEILKELHS
;
A
#
# COMPACT_ATOMS: atom_id res chain seq x y z
N ALA A 1 -13.52 -32.28 29.71
CA ALA A 1 -12.28 -32.74 29.03
C ALA A 1 -12.22 -32.09 27.65
N GLN A 2 -11.38 -31.07 27.47
CA GLN A 2 -11.20 -30.39 26.18
C GLN A 2 -10.21 -31.19 25.31
N MET A 3 -10.68 -31.66 24.15
CA MET A 3 -9.83 -32.27 23.12
C MET A 3 -8.98 -31.18 22.46
N LYS A 4 -7.70 -31.12 22.82
CA LYS A 4 -6.69 -30.35 22.06
C LYS A 4 -6.44 -31.07 20.74
N SER A 5 -6.78 -30.43 19.61
CA SER A 5 -6.38 -30.90 18.28
C SER A 5 -4.86 -30.77 18.15
N VAL A 6 -4.16 -31.88 18.31
CA VAL A 6 -2.72 -31.98 18.03
C VAL A 6 -2.56 -31.93 16.51
N SER A 7 -2.32 -30.74 15.96
CA SER A 7 -1.88 -30.61 14.58
C SER A 7 -0.44 -31.12 14.50
N ASN A 8 -0.28 -32.37 14.06
CA ASN A 8 1.02 -32.96 13.77
C ASN A 8 1.74 -32.10 12.72
N ASN A 9 2.71 -31.33 13.19
CA ASN A 9 3.49 -30.38 12.39
C ASN A 9 4.59 -31.17 11.64
N ILE A 10 4.17 -32.00 10.69
CA ILE A 10 5.09 -32.82 9.88
C ILE A 10 5.96 -31.87 9.06
N ALA A 11 7.28 -31.95 9.26
CA ALA A 11 8.23 -31.19 8.46
C ALA A 11 8.11 -31.61 6.98
N ARG A 12 7.86 -30.64 6.11
CA ARG A 12 7.77 -30.83 4.66
C ARG A 12 9.00 -30.21 4.00
N GLU A 13 9.24 -30.56 2.74
CA GLU A 13 10.31 -29.96 1.95
C GLU A 13 9.75 -28.94 0.96
N CYS A 14 10.47 -27.83 0.78
CA CYS A 14 10.15 -26.83 -0.21
C CYS A 14 10.22 -27.41 -1.63
N LEU A 15 9.14 -27.33 -2.40
CA LEU A 15 9.03 -27.86 -3.76
C LEU A 15 10.00 -27.23 -4.79
N VAL A 16 10.74 -26.19 -4.40
CA VAL A 16 11.68 -25.44 -5.26
C VAL A 16 13.13 -25.64 -4.84
N CYS A 17 13.44 -25.50 -3.56
CA CYS A 17 14.82 -25.58 -3.07
C CYS A 17 15.09 -26.75 -2.11
N ALA A 18 14.08 -27.58 -1.82
CA ALA A 18 14.13 -28.72 -0.91
C ALA A 18 14.65 -28.38 0.51
N GLU A 19 14.50 -27.11 0.92
CA GLU A 19 14.72 -26.68 2.30
C GLU A 19 13.51 -27.05 3.16
N SER A 20 13.72 -27.34 4.44
CA SER A 20 12.61 -27.68 5.34
C SER A 20 11.63 -26.50 5.49
N THR A 21 10.33 -26.82 5.46
CA THR A 21 9.25 -25.90 5.78
C THR A 21 8.21 -26.59 6.67
N ARG A 22 7.61 -25.83 7.57
CA ARG A 22 6.51 -26.29 8.43
C ARG A 22 5.16 -25.73 8.00
N VAL A 23 5.17 -24.74 7.11
CA VAL A 23 3.99 -23.97 6.72
C VAL A 23 3.98 -23.86 5.20
N ALA A 24 2.78 -23.96 4.61
CA ALA A 24 2.58 -23.67 3.21
C ALA A 24 2.66 -22.14 2.98
N HIS A 25 3.27 -21.73 1.88
CA HIS A 25 3.29 -20.34 1.45
C HIS A 25 2.84 -20.26 0.00
N LEU A 26 2.00 -19.27 -0.33
CA LEU A 26 1.40 -19.14 -1.67
C LEU A 26 0.57 -20.38 -2.05
N GLY A 27 -0.12 -21.00 -1.09
CA GLY A 27 -0.94 -22.19 -1.31
C GLY A 27 -0.18 -23.49 -1.55
N MET A 28 1.16 -23.51 -1.44
CA MET A 28 1.99 -24.69 -1.70
C MET A 28 3.08 -24.88 -0.63
N ASP A 29 3.69 -26.07 -0.59
CA ASP A 29 4.83 -26.35 0.27
C ASP A 29 6.10 -25.64 -0.23
N LEU A 30 6.21 -24.34 0.09
CA LEU A 30 7.36 -23.49 -0.18
C LEU A 30 7.98 -23.04 1.14
N CYS A 31 9.30 -22.93 1.21
CA CYS A 31 9.96 -22.31 2.36
C CYS A 31 9.78 -20.79 2.35
N ARG A 32 9.88 -20.17 3.53
CA ARG A 32 9.77 -18.70 3.70
C ARG A 32 10.67 -17.93 2.75
N ALA A 33 11.90 -18.41 2.53
CA ALA A 33 12.87 -17.76 1.65
C ALA A 33 12.41 -17.76 0.18
N CYS A 34 11.81 -18.85 -0.30
CA CYS A 34 11.30 -18.93 -1.67
C CYS A 34 10.04 -18.06 -1.86
N ALA A 35 9.13 -18.03 -0.88
CA ALA A 35 7.94 -17.19 -0.92
C ALA A 35 8.28 -15.68 -0.93
N VAL A 36 9.22 -15.26 -0.06
CA VAL A 36 9.71 -13.87 -0.04
C VAL A 36 10.46 -13.55 -1.33
N PHE A 37 11.26 -14.48 -1.85
CA PHE A 37 11.94 -14.30 -3.14
C PHE A 37 10.93 -14.09 -4.28
N TYR A 38 9.84 -14.87 -4.32
CA TYR A 38 8.79 -14.75 -5.33
C TYR A 38 8.17 -13.34 -5.31
N ARG A 39 7.68 -12.89 -4.15
CA ARG A 39 7.08 -11.55 -3.99
C ARG A 39 8.03 -10.43 -4.42
N ARG A 40 9.30 -10.51 -4.03
CA ARG A 40 10.33 -9.49 -4.36
C ARG A 40 10.79 -9.51 -5.81
N TYR A 41 10.57 -10.60 -6.55
CA TYR A 41 11.00 -10.68 -7.94
C TYR A 41 10.06 -9.88 -8.85
N HIS A 42 8.75 -9.88 -8.58
CA HIS A 42 7.78 -9.13 -9.38
C HIS A 42 7.94 -7.61 -9.21
N SER A 43 8.43 -7.13 -8.07
CA SER A 43 8.72 -5.70 -7.85
C SER A 43 10.06 -5.22 -8.44
N ARG A 44 10.84 -6.08 -9.10
CA ARG A 44 12.12 -5.70 -9.71
C ARG A 44 11.96 -5.32 -11.17
N VAL A 45 12.46 -4.13 -11.50
CA VAL A 45 12.62 -3.65 -12.89
C VAL A 45 13.62 -4.52 -13.67
N ASN A 46 14.72 -4.93 -13.03
CA ASN A 46 15.76 -5.73 -13.67
C ASN A 46 15.57 -7.23 -13.42
N ARG A 47 15.32 -7.97 -14.51
CA ARG A 47 15.21 -9.45 -14.48
C ARG A 47 16.58 -10.10 -14.29
N PHE A 48 16.66 -11.14 -13.46
CA PHE A 48 17.91 -11.88 -13.25
C PHE A 48 18.29 -12.69 -14.49
N LYS A 49 19.60 -12.74 -14.80
CA LYS A 49 20.16 -13.64 -15.81
C LYS A 49 20.50 -15.01 -15.18
N CYS A 50 20.45 -16.06 -16.00
CA CYS A 50 20.86 -17.40 -15.55
C CYS A 50 22.39 -17.46 -15.43
N ARG A 51 22.92 -18.00 -14.33
CA ARG A 51 24.38 -18.13 -14.14
C ARG A 51 25.02 -19.13 -15.11
N SER A 52 24.34 -20.22 -15.43
CA SER A 52 24.84 -21.24 -16.36
C SER A 52 24.57 -20.92 -17.83
N ALA A 53 23.96 -19.76 -18.13
CA ALA A 53 23.38 -19.39 -19.43
C ALA A 53 22.31 -20.36 -20.00
N SER A 54 22.23 -21.60 -19.51
CA SER A 54 21.32 -22.64 -20.01
C SER A 54 19.85 -22.39 -19.69
N GLY A 55 19.55 -21.60 -18.64
CA GLY A 55 18.18 -21.39 -18.16
C GLY A 55 17.55 -22.62 -17.50
N LYS A 56 18.31 -23.73 -17.35
CA LYS A 56 17.80 -25.05 -16.95
C LYS A 56 18.47 -25.58 -15.66
N CYS A 57 18.81 -24.72 -14.70
CA CYS A 57 19.35 -25.20 -13.42
C CYS A 57 18.31 -26.08 -12.71
N ALA A 58 18.71 -27.25 -12.21
CA ALA A 58 17.82 -28.18 -11.52
C ALA A 58 17.22 -27.58 -10.22
N ALA A 59 15.98 -27.97 -9.91
CA ALA A 59 15.35 -27.67 -8.63
C ALA A 59 15.97 -28.52 -7.51
N GLY A 60 15.78 -28.11 -6.26
CA GLY A 60 16.24 -28.83 -5.07
C GLY A 60 17.39 -28.15 -4.32
N LYS A 61 18.03 -28.91 -3.42
CA LYS A 61 19.11 -28.40 -2.55
C LYS A 61 20.24 -27.84 -3.40
N GLY A 62 20.67 -26.62 -3.09
CA GLY A 62 21.74 -25.93 -3.83
C GLY A 62 21.30 -25.09 -5.04
N LEU A 63 20.00 -24.94 -5.30
CA LEU A 63 19.51 -24.03 -6.35
C LEU A 63 19.86 -22.57 -6.05
N ASN A 64 20.99 -22.09 -6.57
CA ASN A 64 21.50 -20.72 -6.35
C ASN A 64 21.20 -19.74 -7.50
N CYS A 65 20.70 -20.23 -8.63
CA CYS A 65 20.38 -19.40 -9.79
C CYS A 65 19.04 -18.70 -9.60
N LYS A 66 19.05 -17.37 -9.39
CA LYS A 66 17.83 -16.58 -9.16
C LYS A 66 16.84 -16.64 -10.34
N LYS A 67 17.33 -16.63 -11.59
CA LYS A 67 16.45 -16.77 -12.78
C LYS A 67 15.71 -18.11 -12.76
N CYS A 68 16.45 -19.21 -12.64
CA CYS A 68 15.85 -20.55 -12.64
C CYS A 68 15.02 -20.82 -11.39
N ARG A 69 15.38 -20.25 -10.23
CA ARG A 69 14.54 -20.28 -9.03
C ARG A 69 13.16 -19.68 -9.28
N MET A 70 13.09 -18.55 -9.99
CA MET A 70 11.79 -17.99 -10.38
C MET A 70 11.05 -18.90 -11.37
N THR A 71 11.73 -19.38 -12.41
CA THR A 71 11.11 -20.30 -13.38
C THR A 71 10.49 -21.54 -12.72
N HIS A 72 11.16 -22.10 -11.70
CA HIS A 72 10.60 -23.22 -10.94
C HIS A 72 9.41 -22.82 -10.08
N LEU A 73 9.40 -21.60 -9.50
CA LEU A 73 8.25 -21.09 -8.76
C LEU A 73 7.03 -20.91 -9.68
N ASP A 74 7.21 -20.23 -10.83
CA ASP A 74 6.15 -20.02 -11.82
C ASP A 74 5.58 -21.36 -12.32
N ALA A 75 6.45 -22.32 -12.64
CA ALA A 75 6.05 -23.65 -13.12
C ALA A 75 5.28 -24.47 -12.07
N ARG A 76 5.44 -24.19 -10.78
CA ARG A 76 4.69 -24.86 -9.70
C ARG A 76 3.36 -24.17 -9.46
N LEU A 77 3.35 -22.83 -9.39
CA LEU A 77 2.14 -22.04 -9.16
C LEU A 77 1.15 -22.17 -10.33
N SER A 78 1.62 -22.20 -11.57
CA SER A 78 0.77 -22.42 -12.76
C SER A 78 0.16 -23.82 -12.84
N LYS A 79 0.77 -24.83 -12.21
CA LYS A 79 0.23 -26.19 -12.15
C LYS A 79 -0.73 -26.41 -10.98
N SER A 80 -0.89 -25.42 -10.11
CA SER A 80 -1.77 -25.48 -8.95
C SER A 80 -3.21 -25.03 -9.25
N GLU A 81 -3.53 -24.71 -10.51
CA GLU A 81 -4.91 -24.53 -10.96
C GLU A 81 -5.67 -25.86 -10.84
N MET A 82 -6.59 -25.93 -9.88
CA MET A 82 -7.60 -26.99 -9.78
C MET A 82 -8.53 -26.94 -11.01
N PRO A 83 -9.08 -28.07 -11.49
CA PRO A 83 -9.81 -28.12 -12.74
C PRO A 83 -11.23 -27.56 -12.59
N ASP A 84 -11.51 -26.45 -13.27
CA ASP A 84 -12.87 -26.05 -13.63
C ASP A 84 -13.46 -27.05 -14.64
N LYS A 85 -14.54 -27.73 -14.26
CA LYS A 85 -15.55 -28.28 -15.20
C LYS A 85 -16.78 -27.40 -14.97
N ILE A 86 -17.40 -26.70 -15.92
CA ILE A 86 -17.85 -27.11 -17.26
C ILE A 86 -18.01 -25.85 -18.10
N ILE A 87 -17.28 -25.73 -19.23
CA ILE A 87 -17.78 -25.02 -20.43
C ILE A 87 -17.33 -25.82 -21.65
N GLN A 88 -18.29 -26.36 -22.42
CA GLN A 88 -18.10 -26.56 -23.85
C GLN A 88 -19.42 -26.36 -24.62
N ALA A 89 -19.40 -25.39 -25.53
CA ALA A 89 -19.80 -25.51 -26.94
C ALA A 89 -19.32 -24.20 -27.61
N SER A 90 -18.18 -24.17 -28.29
CA SER A 90 -17.89 -24.59 -29.68
C SER A 90 -18.62 -23.78 -30.76
N THR A 91 -17.87 -22.90 -31.45
CA THR A 91 -17.67 -22.86 -32.92
C THR A 91 -16.69 -21.70 -33.26
N ALA A 92 -15.46 -22.01 -33.68
CA ALA A 92 -14.95 -22.12 -35.07
C ALA A 92 -14.60 -20.75 -35.71
N THR A 93 -13.33 -20.30 -35.63
CA THR A 93 -12.24 -20.35 -36.66
C THR A 93 -12.29 -19.22 -37.70
N ILE A 94 -11.37 -18.22 -37.63
CA ILE A 94 -10.54 -17.68 -38.73
C ILE A 94 -9.25 -17.08 -38.11
N ALA A 95 -8.10 -17.31 -38.75
CA ALA A 95 -6.75 -16.96 -38.32
C ALA A 95 -6.31 -15.54 -38.73
N THR A 96 -5.53 -14.87 -37.87
CA THR A 96 -4.43 -13.95 -38.20
C THR A 96 -3.44 -13.88 -37.01
N PRO A 97 -2.12 -13.77 -37.23
CA PRO A 97 -1.13 -13.76 -36.16
C PRO A 97 -0.85 -12.33 -35.70
N ASP A 98 -1.28 -11.98 -34.48
CA ASP A 98 -0.66 -10.89 -33.73
C ASP A 98 -0.66 -11.20 -32.23
N LEU A 99 0.48 -10.87 -31.60
CA LEU A 99 0.89 -11.24 -30.25
C LEU A 99 -0.11 -10.82 -29.15
N PRO A 100 -0.53 -11.70 -28.24
CA PRO A 100 -1.21 -11.27 -27.03
C PRO A 100 -0.19 -10.97 -25.92
N ASN A 101 -0.06 -9.69 -25.64
CA ASN A 101 0.46 -9.13 -24.41
C ASN A 101 -0.39 -9.63 -23.22
N LYS A 102 0.12 -10.60 -22.45
CA LYS A 102 -0.52 -11.10 -21.22
C LYS A 102 0.20 -10.55 -19.99
N ASN A 103 -0.16 -9.32 -19.62
CA ASN A 103 -0.06 -8.83 -18.24
C ASN A 103 -1.34 -9.25 -17.51
N GLN A 104 -1.32 -10.39 -16.83
CA GLN A 104 -2.29 -10.73 -15.78
C GLN A 104 -1.50 -11.28 -14.59
N GLY A 105 -1.37 -10.44 -13.55
CA GLY A 105 -0.66 -10.75 -12.34
C GLY A 105 -0.70 -9.56 -11.39
N CYS A 106 -1.58 -9.66 -10.38
CA CYS A 106 -1.86 -8.71 -9.29
C CYS A 106 -2.20 -7.29 -9.78
N ASP A 107 -3.49 -6.96 -9.74
CA ASP A 107 -4.00 -5.62 -9.98
C ASP A 107 -3.13 -4.58 -9.25
N GLN A 108 -2.30 -3.91 -10.05
CA GLN A 108 -1.46 -2.82 -9.61
C GLN A 108 -2.38 -1.73 -9.09
N ALA A 109 -2.09 -1.22 -7.89
CA ALA A 109 -2.43 0.03 -7.20
C ALA A 109 -3.52 1.01 -7.73
N ARG A 110 -3.88 0.98 -9.01
CA ARG A 110 -5.05 1.62 -9.62
C ARG A 110 -6.37 1.02 -9.12
N GLY A 111 -6.42 -0.26 -8.76
CA GLY A 111 -7.64 -0.94 -8.28
C GLY A 111 -8.07 -0.64 -6.83
N LEU A 112 -7.95 0.60 -6.33
CA LEU A 112 -8.41 0.96 -4.98
C LEU A 112 -9.94 0.88 -4.82
N LEU A 113 -10.71 0.78 -5.91
CA LEU A 113 -12.13 1.16 -5.93
C LEU A 113 -13.17 0.06 -6.22
N LYS A 114 -12.78 -1.22 -6.31
CA LYS A 114 -13.78 -2.29 -6.40
C LYS A 114 -14.04 -2.92 -5.02
N PRO A 115 -15.22 -2.69 -4.41
CA PRO A 115 -15.67 -3.46 -3.25
C PRO A 115 -16.06 -4.85 -3.75
N ASP A 116 -15.22 -5.85 -3.47
CA ASP A 116 -15.63 -7.25 -3.56
C ASP A 116 -16.41 -7.56 -2.28
N LEU A 117 -17.72 -7.75 -2.40
CA LEU A 117 -18.64 -8.04 -1.30
C LEU A 117 -18.68 -9.52 -0.90
N ALA A 118 -17.69 -10.32 -1.31
CA ALA A 118 -17.55 -11.68 -0.81
C ALA A 118 -17.24 -11.63 0.70
N MET A 119 -17.81 -12.55 1.49
CA MET A 119 -17.41 -12.72 2.89
C MET A 119 -15.93 -13.09 2.93
N THR A 120 -15.08 -12.08 3.14
CA THR A 120 -13.64 -12.25 3.14
C THR A 120 -13.19 -12.83 4.47
N ASP A 121 -12.29 -13.81 4.44
CA ASP A 121 -11.57 -14.33 5.63
C ASP A 121 -10.75 -13.26 6.39
N ARG A 122 -10.80 -11.99 5.93
CA ARG A 122 -10.01 -10.85 6.39
C ARG A 122 -10.90 -9.61 6.60
N PRO A 123 -11.84 -9.65 7.57
CA PRO A 123 -12.85 -8.61 7.77
C PRO A 123 -12.27 -7.23 8.14
N LEU A 124 -11.18 -7.17 8.92
CA LEU A 124 -10.56 -5.89 9.28
C LEU A 124 -9.93 -5.22 8.05
N LEU A 125 -9.20 -5.96 7.22
CA LEU A 125 -8.64 -5.46 5.96
C LEU A 125 -9.73 -4.99 5.00
N ALA A 126 -10.84 -5.72 4.89
CA ALA A 126 -11.97 -5.31 4.06
C ALA A 126 -12.57 -3.99 4.56
N ARG A 127 -12.76 -3.84 5.88
CA ARG A 127 -13.25 -2.61 6.50
C ARG A 127 -12.26 -1.45 6.30
N LEU A 128 -10.96 -1.69 6.51
CA LEU A 128 -9.90 -0.71 6.26
C LEU A 128 -9.89 -0.22 4.82
N LYS A 129 -10.04 -1.13 3.84
CA LYS A 129 -10.08 -0.79 2.42
C LYS A 129 -11.27 0.12 2.11
N THR A 130 -12.45 -0.22 2.61
CA THR A 130 -13.67 0.57 2.43
C THR A 130 -13.54 1.96 3.06
N ALA A 131 -13.12 2.05 4.32
CA ALA A 131 -12.99 3.32 5.03
C ALA A 131 -11.86 4.19 4.43
N TYR A 132 -10.72 3.61 4.06
CA TYR A 132 -9.64 4.35 3.39
C TYR A 132 -10.08 4.89 2.03
N THR A 133 -10.88 4.13 1.29
CA THR A 133 -11.48 4.57 0.02
C THR A 133 -12.43 5.74 0.22
N SER A 134 -13.32 5.65 1.23
CA SER A 134 -14.24 6.73 1.61
C SER A 134 -13.46 8.00 1.99
N MET A 135 -12.48 7.88 2.88
CA MET A 135 -11.60 8.99 3.28
C MET A 135 -10.86 9.60 2.08
N SER A 136 -10.33 8.75 1.19
CA SER A 136 -9.63 9.16 -0.03
C SER A 136 -10.52 10.00 -0.95
N TYR A 137 -11.75 9.52 -1.20
CA TYR A 137 -12.73 10.23 -2.01
C TYR A 137 -13.10 11.58 -1.38
N ALA A 138 -13.47 11.58 -0.09
CA ALA A 138 -13.84 12.78 0.64
C ALA A 138 -12.72 13.83 0.64
N ARG A 139 -11.47 13.39 0.81
CA ARG A 139 -10.30 14.29 0.73
C ARG A 139 -10.11 14.84 -0.67
N HIS A 140 -10.12 13.98 -1.69
CA HIS A 140 -9.93 14.42 -3.07
C HIS A 140 -10.98 15.43 -3.50
N SER A 141 -12.26 15.11 -3.31
CA SER A 141 -13.36 15.98 -3.71
C SER A 141 -13.30 17.30 -2.96
N SER A 142 -13.12 17.27 -1.64
CA SER A 142 -13.10 18.49 -0.81
C SER A 142 -11.94 19.41 -1.19
N GLU A 143 -10.75 18.85 -1.43
CA GLU A 143 -9.61 19.65 -1.87
C GLU A 143 -9.82 20.27 -3.25
N ILE A 144 -10.39 19.52 -4.21
CA ILE A 144 -10.64 19.99 -5.57
C ILE A 144 -11.74 21.07 -5.61
N TYR A 145 -12.86 20.87 -4.90
CA TYR A 145 -13.98 21.82 -4.87
C TYR A 145 -13.68 23.09 -4.08
N SER A 146 -12.63 23.10 -3.26
CA SER A 146 -12.20 24.30 -2.53
C SER A 146 -11.32 25.24 -3.38
N ARG A 147 -11.12 24.91 -4.65
CA ARG A 147 -10.29 25.70 -5.57
C ARG A 147 -11.10 26.78 -6.28
N THR A 148 -10.39 27.80 -6.77
CA THR A 148 -10.98 28.80 -7.65
C THR A 148 -11.19 28.28 -9.07
N ASP A 149 -10.33 27.37 -9.53
CA ASP A 149 -10.34 26.78 -10.88
C ASP A 149 -10.84 25.32 -10.86
N VAL A 150 -12.08 25.12 -10.40
CA VAL A 150 -12.65 23.77 -10.25
C VAL A 150 -12.73 23.05 -11.60
N PRO A 151 -12.13 21.85 -11.75
CA PRO A 151 -12.27 21.03 -12.95
C PRO A 151 -13.70 20.58 -13.17
N HIS A 152 -14.06 20.29 -14.42
CA HIS A 152 -15.36 19.67 -14.73
C HIS A 152 -15.53 18.36 -13.93
N PRO A 153 -16.70 18.07 -13.32
CA PRO A 153 -16.89 16.90 -12.45
C PRO A 153 -16.49 15.55 -13.09
N LEU A 154 -16.75 15.37 -14.39
CA LEU A 154 -16.36 14.16 -15.13
C LEU A 154 -14.84 13.95 -15.26
N ARG A 155 -14.02 14.94 -14.91
CA ARG A 155 -12.55 14.85 -14.92
C ARG A 155 -11.98 14.57 -13.54
N ILE A 156 -12.81 14.47 -12.51
CA ILE A 156 -12.36 14.22 -11.13
C ILE A 156 -12.28 12.70 -10.91
N SER A 157 -11.07 12.18 -10.81
CA SER A 157 -10.76 10.76 -10.63
C SER A 157 -9.66 10.54 -9.60
N LEU A 158 -9.86 9.56 -8.71
CA LEU A 158 -8.82 9.14 -7.77
C LEU A 158 -7.63 8.46 -8.48
N GLU A 159 -7.86 7.88 -9.66
CA GLU A 159 -6.87 7.10 -10.41
C GLU A 159 -6.10 7.94 -11.44
N GLU A 160 -6.68 9.05 -11.88
CA GLU A 160 -6.12 9.84 -12.98
C GLU A 160 -5.88 11.31 -12.61
N GLY A 161 -6.42 11.77 -11.48
CA GLY A 161 -6.37 13.16 -11.05
C GLY A 161 -7.61 13.96 -11.48
N PRO A 162 -7.52 15.29 -11.56
CA PRO A 162 -6.29 16.07 -11.70
C PRO A 162 -5.47 16.16 -10.40
N PHE A 163 -4.15 16.09 -10.55
CA PHE A 163 -3.19 16.41 -9.50
C PHE A 163 -2.38 17.65 -9.89
N ILE A 164 -2.30 18.62 -8.99
CA ILE A 164 -1.75 19.95 -9.31
C ILE A 164 -0.54 20.32 -8.45
N PRO A 165 0.28 21.29 -8.88
CA PRO A 165 1.26 21.90 -7.99
C PRO A 165 0.55 22.46 -6.74
N GLY A 166 0.97 22.01 -5.57
CA GLY A 166 0.49 22.52 -4.30
C GLY A 166 1.09 23.87 -3.98
N ASN A 167 0.43 24.56 -3.06
CA ASN A 167 0.94 25.77 -2.44
C ASN A 167 0.63 25.75 -0.94
N PHE A 168 1.12 26.72 -0.18
CA PHE A 168 0.97 26.71 1.27
C PHE A 168 -0.51 26.69 1.70
N ALA A 169 -1.37 27.45 1.00
CA ALA A 169 -2.79 27.50 1.29
C ALA A 169 -3.49 26.16 1.02
N SER A 170 -3.19 25.52 -0.12
CA SER A 170 -3.74 24.21 -0.47
C SER A 170 -3.25 23.12 0.49
N LEU A 171 -2.00 23.19 0.97
CA LEU A 171 -1.50 22.29 2.00
C LEU A 171 -2.24 22.49 3.33
N THR A 172 -2.35 23.73 3.81
CA THR A 172 -3.07 24.02 5.08
C THR A 172 -4.51 23.53 5.02
N LEU A 173 -5.20 23.76 3.91
CA LEU A 173 -6.54 23.25 3.69
C LEU A 173 -6.56 21.71 3.67
N GLY A 174 -5.68 21.08 2.90
CA GLY A 174 -5.59 19.62 2.80
C GLY A 174 -5.28 18.96 4.14
N ILE A 175 -4.49 19.60 5.00
CA ILE A 175 -4.22 19.15 6.38
C ILE A 175 -5.51 19.17 7.21
N ARG A 176 -6.29 20.26 7.17
CA ARG A 176 -7.56 20.35 7.91
C ARG A 176 -8.54 19.26 7.45
N ILE A 177 -8.68 19.08 6.14
CA ILE A 177 -9.53 18.02 5.56
C ILE A 177 -9.04 16.64 6.00
N LEU A 178 -7.73 16.37 5.95
CA LEU A 178 -7.15 15.10 6.42
C LEU A 178 -7.47 14.85 7.89
N LEU A 179 -7.28 15.83 8.78
CA LEU A 179 -7.58 15.66 10.21
C LEU A 179 -9.06 15.33 10.44
N SER A 180 -9.98 16.09 9.81
CA SER A 180 -11.42 15.83 9.93
C SER A 180 -11.82 14.46 9.40
N THR A 181 -11.32 14.08 8.22
CA THR A 181 -11.62 12.77 7.63
C THR A 181 -10.97 11.61 8.38
N SER A 182 -9.85 11.84 9.08
CA SER A 182 -9.20 10.82 9.92
C SER A 182 -10.03 10.48 11.18
N LEU A 183 -10.78 11.44 11.73
CA LEU A 183 -11.73 11.18 12.84
C LEU A 183 -12.87 10.25 12.38
N ASN A 184 -13.42 10.51 11.19
CA ASN A 184 -14.45 9.66 10.59
C ASN A 184 -13.89 8.27 10.28
N PHE A 185 -12.72 8.22 9.65
CA PHE A 185 -12.02 6.96 9.38
C PHE A 185 -11.81 6.13 10.66
N GLY A 186 -11.31 6.74 11.73
CA GLY A 186 -11.11 6.05 13.01
C GLY A 186 -12.41 5.48 13.57
N SER A 187 -13.51 6.24 13.48
CA SER A 187 -14.83 5.82 13.98
C SER A 187 -15.45 4.71 13.13
N GLU A 188 -15.23 4.72 11.82
CA GLU A 188 -15.70 3.67 10.90
C GLU A 188 -14.94 2.36 11.07
N VAL A 189 -13.63 2.42 11.28
CA VAL A 189 -12.77 1.22 11.34
C VAL A 189 -12.67 0.64 12.74
N PHE A 190 -12.69 1.48 13.79
CA PHE A 190 -12.41 1.05 15.16
C PHE A 190 -13.58 1.45 16.07
N PRO A 191 -14.56 0.55 16.32
CA PRO A 191 -15.71 0.86 17.18
C PRO A 191 -15.34 1.43 18.56
N GLU A 192 -14.25 0.98 19.16
CA GLU A 192 -13.75 1.49 20.45
C GLU A 192 -13.23 2.92 20.34
N PHE A 193 -12.66 3.32 19.19
CA PHE A 193 -12.24 4.70 18.96
C PHE A 193 -13.45 5.64 19.00
N ALA A 194 -14.59 5.24 18.44
CA ALA A 194 -15.82 6.05 18.47
C ALA A 194 -16.31 6.34 19.90
N MET A 195 -15.98 5.46 20.87
CA MET A 195 -16.34 5.60 22.28
C MET A 195 -15.34 6.41 23.12
N LEU A 196 -14.17 6.75 22.57
CA LEU A 196 -13.18 7.54 23.30
C LEU A 196 -13.67 8.99 23.55
N PRO A 197 -13.17 9.65 24.62
CA PRO A 197 -13.32 11.09 24.79
C PRO A 197 -12.77 11.87 23.58
N ASP A 198 -13.34 13.04 23.30
CA ASP A 198 -12.94 13.83 22.13
C ASP A 198 -11.47 14.29 22.20
N GLU A 199 -10.95 14.56 23.40
CA GLU A 199 -9.54 14.88 23.62
C GLU A 199 -8.60 13.73 23.21
N ASP A 200 -8.97 12.50 23.56
CA ASP A 200 -8.23 11.29 23.20
C ASP A 200 -8.29 11.01 21.70
N LYS A 201 -9.48 11.14 21.09
CA LYS A 201 -9.65 11.02 19.63
C LYS A 201 -8.79 12.03 18.89
N TRP A 202 -8.78 13.28 19.37
CA TRP A 202 -7.98 14.35 18.78
C TRP A 202 -6.49 14.09 18.91
N SER A 203 -6.02 13.71 20.12
CA SER A 203 -4.63 13.37 20.37
C SER A 203 -4.13 12.26 19.43
N LEU A 204 -4.90 11.18 19.31
CA LEU A 204 -4.63 10.08 18.38
C LEU A 204 -4.51 10.56 16.93
N VAL A 205 -5.50 11.29 16.44
CA VAL A 205 -5.54 11.76 15.04
C VAL A 205 -4.39 12.72 14.74
N VAL A 206 -4.04 13.62 15.65
CA VAL A 206 -2.90 14.54 15.50
C VAL A 206 -1.58 13.77 15.45
N ASN A 207 -1.38 12.78 16.32
CA ASN A 207 -0.18 11.96 16.33
C ASN A 207 -0.06 11.10 15.07
N PHE A 208 -1.18 10.50 14.64
CA PHE A 208 -1.29 9.75 13.39
C PHE A 208 -0.93 10.62 12.17
N PHE A 209 -1.50 11.83 12.10
CA PHE A 209 -1.35 12.77 10.98
C PHE A 209 0.12 13.00 10.58
N TYR A 210 0.99 13.29 11.55
CA TYR A 210 2.38 13.66 11.26
C TYR A 210 3.15 12.57 10.51
N ARG A 211 2.84 11.31 10.80
CA ARG A 211 3.51 10.14 10.21
C ARG A 211 2.79 9.71 8.94
N PHE A 212 1.47 9.63 9.03
CA PHE A 212 0.61 9.17 7.94
C PHE A 212 0.75 10.04 6.70
N ARG A 213 0.70 11.38 6.83
CA ARG A 213 0.75 12.30 5.68
C ARG A 213 1.99 12.06 4.82
N SER A 214 3.15 11.94 5.46
CA SER A 214 4.42 11.73 4.76
C SER A 214 4.48 10.34 4.12
N PHE A 215 4.08 9.30 4.86
CA PHE A 215 4.07 7.93 4.38
C PHE A 215 3.11 7.72 3.19
N GLU A 216 1.87 8.18 3.33
CA GLU A 216 0.85 8.13 2.28
C GLU A 216 1.28 8.92 1.03
N GLY A 217 1.79 10.15 1.23
CA GLY A 217 2.30 10.96 0.13
C GLY A 217 3.38 10.22 -0.67
N CYS A 218 4.33 9.59 0.03
CA CYS A 218 5.37 8.77 -0.60
C CYS A 218 4.82 7.54 -1.32
N PHE A 219 3.89 6.81 -0.70
CA PHE A 219 3.25 5.63 -1.29
C PHE A 219 2.54 5.99 -2.59
N ARG A 220 1.66 7.00 -2.55
CA ARG A 220 0.92 7.49 -3.72
C ARG A 220 1.86 8.05 -4.79
N SER A 221 2.91 8.77 -4.42
CA SER A 221 3.87 9.32 -5.39
C SER A 221 4.63 8.23 -6.14
N ASN A 222 4.91 7.09 -5.50
CA ASN A 222 5.50 5.94 -6.19
C ASN A 222 4.55 5.29 -7.21
N ILE A 223 3.24 5.44 -7.02
CA ILE A 223 2.21 4.93 -7.94
C ILE A 223 1.97 5.90 -9.09
N PHE A 224 1.76 7.18 -8.79
CA PHE A 224 1.32 8.17 -9.79
C PHE A 224 2.47 8.89 -10.50
N PHE A 225 3.66 8.95 -9.90
CA PHE A 225 4.82 9.64 -10.47
C PHE A 225 6.05 8.73 -10.60
N PRO A 226 5.95 7.49 -11.12
CA PRO A 226 7.04 6.52 -11.09
C PRO A 226 8.34 7.02 -11.73
N ASP A 227 8.20 7.86 -12.78
CA ASP A 227 9.32 8.38 -13.56
C ASP A 227 9.90 9.70 -13.00
N ASP A 228 9.14 10.40 -12.15
CA ASP A 228 9.54 11.68 -11.57
C ASP A 228 9.74 11.52 -10.07
N ARG A 229 10.98 11.18 -9.66
CA ARG A 229 11.33 10.95 -8.25
C ARG A 229 11.39 12.23 -7.41
N GLY A 230 11.40 13.41 -8.04
CA GLY A 230 11.38 14.71 -7.36
C GLY A 230 9.97 15.12 -6.94
N LYS A 231 8.94 14.62 -7.62
CA LYS A 231 7.54 14.95 -7.35
C LYS A 231 6.96 14.15 -6.19
N ASN A 232 6.43 14.81 -5.17
CA ASN A 232 5.79 14.15 -4.03
C ASN A 232 4.44 14.78 -3.69
N PHE A 233 3.44 13.97 -3.35
CA PHE A 233 2.16 14.46 -2.84
C PHE A 233 2.35 15.15 -1.49
N MET A 234 1.85 16.37 -1.41
CA MET A 234 1.78 17.17 -0.17
C MET A 234 0.39 17.08 0.46
N SER A 235 -0.65 16.95 -0.35
CA SER A 235 -2.01 16.68 0.09
C SER A 235 -2.62 15.60 -0.80
N TYR A 236 -3.94 15.37 -0.72
CA TYR A 236 -4.56 14.35 -1.55
C TYR A 236 -4.51 14.73 -3.05
N SER A 237 -4.78 15.99 -3.38
CA SER A 237 -4.86 16.49 -4.76
C SER A 237 -3.63 17.28 -5.23
N SER A 238 -2.67 17.57 -4.33
CA SER A 238 -1.55 18.47 -4.63
C SER A 238 -0.17 17.84 -4.44
N TRP A 239 0.77 18.18 -5.32
CA TRP A 239 2.15 17.71 -5.33
C TRP A 239 3.15 18.86 -5.26
N MET A 240 4.39 18.55 -4.87
CA MET A 240 5.52 19.49 -4.86
C MET A 240 6.75 18.83 -5.50
N THR A 241 7.59 19.65 -6.11
CA THR A 241 8.94 19.32 -6.58
C THR A 241 9.94 20.31 -5.98
N GLU A 242 11.24 20.07 -6.13
CA GLU A 242 12.27 21.02 -5.70
C GLU A 242 12.15 22.34 -6.46
N GLU A 243 11.78 22.27 -7.74
CA GLU A 243 11.61 23.40 -8.65
C GLU A 243 10.41 24.27 -8.24
N THR A 244 9.28 23.64 -7.90
CA THR A 244 8.05 24.36 -7.49
C THR A 244 8.09 24.82 -6.02
N ARG A 245 9.14 24.49 -5.26
CA ARG A 245 9.24 24.84 -3.84
C ARG A 245 9.18 26.35 -3.59
N ALA A 246 9.81 27.16 -4.45
CA ALA A 246 9.80 28.61 -4.29
C ALA A 246 8.39 29.18 -4.50
N GLU A 247 7.62 28.63 -5.44
CA GLU A 247 6.25 29.06 -5.73
C GLU A 247 5.26 28.62 -4.66
N PHE A 248 5.48 27.43 -4.09
CA PHE A 248 4.66 26.89 -3.01
C PHE A 248 4.47 27.90 -1.86
N LEU A 249 5.50 28.71 -1.60
CA LEU A 249 5.57 29.61 -0.46
C LEU A 249 5.06 31.02 -0.77
N LYS A 250 4.90 31.37 -2.06
CA LYS A 250 4.38 32.67 -2.47
C LYS A 250 2.92 32.89 -2.08
N SER A 251 2.15 31.80 -1.94
CA SER A 251 0.72 31.85 -1.62
C SER A 251 0.43 31.81 -0.12
N ALA A 252 1.44 31.91 0.74
CA ALA A 252 1.22 31.88 2.18
C ALA A 252 0.43 33.13 2.60
N SER A 253 -0.64 32.93 3.38
CA SER A 253 -1.46 34.03 3.91
C SER A 253 -0.58 35.02 4.69
N PRO A 254 -0.83 36.34 4.59
CA PRO A 254 -0.09 37.34 5.36
C PRO A 254 -0.30 37.24 6.88
N CYS A 255 -1.23 36.41 7.37
CA CYS A 255 -1.55 36.30 8.81
C CYS A 255 -0.63 35.38 9.63
N GLY A 256 0.56 35.01 9.13
CA GLY A 256 1.51 34.16 9.86
C GLY A 256 2.97 34.53 9.60
N ASP A 257 3.89 34.00 10.41
CA ASP A 257 5.33 34.16 10.22
C ASP A 257 5.83 33.33 9.01
N VAL A 258 5.55 33.85 7.81
CA VAL A 258 5.96 33.23 6.55
C VAL A 258 7.49 33.10 6.50
N ALA A 259 8.24 34.08 7.03
CA ALA A 259 9.69 34.05 7.04
C ALA A 259 10.25 32.92 7.93
N GLY A 260 9.71 32.74 9.12
CA GLY A 260 10.05 31.62 10.00
C GLY A 260 9.66 30.27 9.41
N ALA A 261 8.48 30.16 8.78
CA ALA A 261 8.07 28.94 8.08
C ALA A 261 9.02 28.62 6.90
N LEU A 262 9.42 29.63 6.11
CA LEU A 262 10.42 29.51 5.04
C LEU A 262 11.76 29.01 5.59
N GLN A 263 12.24 29.62 6.67
CA GLN A 263 13.50 29.26 7.29
C GLN A 263 13.45 27.83 7.85
N TYR A 264 12.37 27.46 8.53
CA TYR A 264 12.15 26.11 9.03
C TYR A 264 12.16 25.09 7.88
N MET A 265 11.41 25.34 6.81
CA MET A 265 11.36 24.43 5.66
C MET A 265 12.71 24.29 4.95
N ARG A 266 13.50 25.36 4.85
CA ARG A 266 14.87 25.33 4.34
C ARG A 266 15.79 24.52 5.25
N ASN A 267 15.74 24.77 6.56
CA ASN A 267 16.58 24.10 7.55
C ASN A 267 16.28 22.60 7.67
N GLN A 268 15.00 22.22 7.54
CA GLN A 268 14.57 20.82 7.56
C GLN A 268 14.86 20.07 6.26
N ASN A 269 15.34 20.77 5.22
CA ASN A 269 15.63 20.20 3.91
C ASN A 269 14.50 19.26 3.41
N LEU A 270 13.25 19.75 3.51
CA LEU A 270 12.04 18.93 3.36
C LEU A 270 12.02 18.09 2.08
N CYS A 271 12.45 18.67 0.95
CA CYS A 271 12.47 17.95 -0.33
C CYS A 271 13.47 16.79 -0.32
N THR A 272 14.63 16.95 0.35
CA THR A 272 15.59 15.86 0.57
C THR A 272 15.00 14.78 1.48
N CYS A 273 14.30 15.18 2.55
CA CYS A 273 13.60 14.26 3.45
C CYS A 273 12.51 13.45 2.71
N PHE A 274 11.68 14.12 1.89
CA PHE A 274 10.66 13.46 1.08
C PHE A 274 11.25 12.50 0.05
N ARG A 275 12.35 12.88 -0.61
CA ARG A 275 13.03 12.00 -1.55
C ARG A 275 13.57 10.76 -0.85
N ALA A 276 14.23 10.91 0.30
CA ALA A 276 14.75 9.79 1.08
C ALA A 276 13.63 8.86 1.55
N SER A 277 12.53 9.43 2.06
CA SER A 277 11.34 8.70 2.52
C SER A 277 10.66 7.96 1.38
N ARG A 278 10.49 8.61 0.23
CA ARG A 278 9.90 8.01 -0.97
C ARG A 278 10.73 6.84 -1.48
N LEU A 279 12.07 6.97 -1.48
CA LEU A 279 12.98 5.88 -1.80
C LEU A 279 12.91 4.73 -0.77
N ALA A 280 12.69 5.02 0.51
CA ALA A 280 12.47 3.98 1.51
C ALA A 280 11.16 3.22 1.26
N VAL A 281 10.06 3.92 1.07
CA VAL A 281 8.75 3.30 0.73
C VAL A 281 8.84 2.53 -0.58
N GLY A 282 9.51 3.06 -1.60
CA GLY A 282 9.69 2.39 -2.90
C GLY A 282 10.58 1.15 -2.83
N ARG A 283 11.53 1.08 -1.88
CA ARG A 283 12.33 -0.14 -1.64
C ARG A 283 11.50 -1.25 -0.99
N VAL A 284 10.60 -0.88 -0.08
CA VAL A 284 9.66 -1.84 0.54
C VAL A 284 8.62 -2.27 -0.48
N ASN A 285 8.11 -1.32 -1.28
CA ASN A 285 7.06 -1.50 -2.28
C ASN A 285 5.84 -2.23 -1.70
N PRO A 286 5.21 -1.67 -0.65
CA PRO A 286 4.08 -2.33 0.01
C PRO A 286 2.92 -2.48 -0.98
N CYS A 287 2.21 -3.61 -0.93
CA CYS A 287 0.92 -3.73 -1.60
C CYS A 287 -0.16 -2.92 -0.85
N THR A 288 -1.37 -2.83 -1.40
CA THR A 288 -2.49 -2.10 -0.76
C THR A 288 -2.80 -2.64 0.64
N GLU A 289 -2.83 -3.95 0.83
CA GLU A 289 -3.10 -4.56 2.13
C GLU A 289 -1.99 -4.26 3.15
N GLU A 290 -0.72 -4.36 2.73
CA GLU A 290 0.44 -4.00 3.58
C GLU A 290 0.43 -2.50 3.93
N PHE A 291 0.06 -1.63 2.98
CA PHE A 291 -0.12 -0.20 3.22
C PHE A 291 -1.20 0.07 4.29
N LEU A 292 -2.38 -0.56 4.16
CA LEU A 292 -3.47 -0.43 5.12
C LEU A 292 -3.08 -0.95 6.51
N ALA A 293 -2.33 -2.04 6.56
CA ALA A 293 -1.82 -2.56 7.83
C ALA A 293 -0.83 -1.60 8.50
N ILE A 294 0.13 -1.06 7.73
CA ILE A 294 1.07 -0.04 8.26
C ILE A 294 0.30 1.20 8.74
N MET A 295 -0.75 1.60 8.02
CA MET A 295 -1.63 2.69 8.44
C MET A 295 -2.29 2.41 9.80
N THR A 296 -2.82 1.21 10.03
CA THR A 296 -3.38 0.80 11.33
C THR A 296 -2.34 0.86 12.45
N LEU A 297 -1.11 0.38 12.19
CA LEU A 297 -0.02 0.43 13.17
C LEU A 297 0.40 1.86 13.52
N MET A 298 0.38 2.77 12.54
CA MET A 298 0.65 4.19 12.79
C MET A 298 -0.48 4.89 13.55
N PHE A 299 -1.73 4.44 13.36
CA PHE A 299 -2.91 5.05 13.98
C PHE A 299 -2.88 4.91 15.51
N PHE A 300 -2.43 3.76 16.01
CA PHE A 300 -2.33 3.46 17.44
C PHE A 300 -0.89 3.42 17.96
N ASP A 301 0.00 4.24 17.40
CA ASP A 301 1.38 4.26 17.86
C ASP A 301 1.47 4.67 19.34
N GLU A 302 2.24 3.91 20.12
CA GLU A 302 2.26 3.94 21.59
C GLU A 302 2.88 5.21 22.20
N VAL A 303 3.48 6.08 21.39
CA VAL A 303 4.16 7.28 21.88
C VAL A 303 3.12 8.27 22.41
N ASN A 304 2.95 8.29 23.74
CA ASN A 304 2.11 9.19 24.54
C ASN A 304 0.63 8.84 24.70
N ASN A 305 0.25 7.57 24.50
CA ASN A 305 -1.14 7.15 24.67
C ASN A 305 -1.44 6.71 26.12
N GLY A 306 -2.65 7.00 26.60
CA GLY A 306 -3.16 6.44 27.85
C GLY A 306 -3.40 4.93 27.76
N GLU A 307 -3.48 4.25 28.90
CA GLU A 307 -3.63 2.78 28.98
C GLU A 307 -4.80 2.25 28.14
N ALA A 308 -5.96 2.93 28.18
CA ALA A 308 -7.13 2.54 27.40
C ALA A 308 -6.88 2.50 25.89
N ILE A 309 -6.13 3.49 25.36
CA ILE A 309 -5.78 3.57 23.94
C ILE A 309 -4.76 2.49 23.58
N SER A 310 -3.80 2.21 24.46
CA SER A 310 -2.80 1.15 24.25
C SER A 310 -3.44 -0.23 24.14
N VAL A 311 -4.47 -0.53 24.95
CA VAL A 311 -5.23 -1.78 24.87
C VAL A 311 -5.97 -1.90 23.52
N ILE A 312 -6.60 -0.82 23.05
CA ILE A 312 -7.25 -0.78 21.73
C ILE A 312 -6.22 -1.00 20.62
N GLY A 313 -5.08 -0.32 20.71
CA GLY A 313 -3.98 -0.43 19.76
C GLY A 313 -3.40 -1.84 19.65
N GLU A 314 -3.15 -2.49 20.79
CA GLU A 314 -2.64 -3.87 20.82
C GLU A 314 -3.64 -4.85 20.19
N LYS A 315 -4.94 -4.69 20.48
CA LYS A 315 -6.00 -5.48 19.85
C LYS A 315 -5.91 -5.40 18.32
N TYR A 316 -5.94 -4.19 17.77
CA TYR A 316 -5.94 -4.00 16.31
C TYR A 316 -4.60 -4.34 15.65
N ARG A 317 -3.47 -4.16 16.36
CA ARG A 317 -2.15 -4.64 15.95
C ARG A 317 -2.15 -6.16 15.77
N ASN A 318 -2.68 -6.90 16.75
CA ASN A 318 -2.72 -8.36 16.70
C ASN A 318 -3.67 -8.85 15.60
N GLU A 319 -4.84 -8.24 15.46
CA GLU A 319 -5.84 -8.58 14.44
C GLU A 319 -5.31 -8.35 13.03
N ILE A 320 -4.73 -7.18 12.74
CA ILE A 320 -4.24 -6.86 11.40
C ILE A 320 -3.04 -7.71 10.98
N LEU A 321 -2.15 -8.05 11.92
CA LEU A 321 -1.01 -8.94 11.65
C LEU A 321 -1.46 -10.38 11.43
N LYS A 322 -2.55 -10.81 12.09
CA LYS A 322 -3.14 -12.12 11.84
C LYS A 322 -3.72 -12.20 10.43
N GLU A 323 -4.49 -11.20 10.01
CA GLU A 323 -5.08 -11.16 8.65
C GLU A 323 -4.05 -10.98 7.53
N LEU A 324 -2.93 -10.30 7.79
CA LEU A 324 -1.83 -10.21 6.81
C LEU A 324 -1.08 -11.54 6.62
N HIS A 325 -1.14 -12.45 7.59
CA HIS A 325 -0.42 -13.72 7.55
C HIS A 325 -1.27 -14.91 7.09
N SER A 326 -2.59 -14.77 7.10
CA SER A 326 -3.53 -15.73 6.50
C SER A 326 -3.52 -15.63 4.98
#